data_AF-A0ABC9A0P4-F1
#
_entry.id   AF-A0ABC9A0P4-F1
#
_cell.length_a   1.000
_cell.length_b   1.000
_cell.length_c   1.000
_cell.angle_alpha   90.00
_cell.angle_beta   90.00
_cell.angle_gamma   90.00
#
_symmetry.space_group_name_H-M   'P 1'
#
loop_
_entity.id
_entity.type
_entity.pdbx_description
1 polymer ?
#
loop_
_entity_poly.entity_id
_entity_poly.type
_entity_poly.pdbx_seq_one_letter_code
_entity_poly.pdbx_strand_id
1 'polypeptide(L)'
;MGGYELVRSDDAVAGGGATGPDLESGAGASKAAPPPSPSTAARQPRLVSLDVFRGITVLLMIIVDDAGGFVPALNHSPWDGLTIADFVMPFFLFIVGVALTLAYKRVPDKLEATKKAVLRALKLFCLGLVLQGGFFHGVHSLSFGVDLAKIRLMGILQRIAIAYLLAAICEIWLKGDDDVDSGLDLVRRYRYQLFVGLVLSFMYTILLYGIYVPDWEYQISGPGSIEKSFSVKCGVTGDTGPACNAVGMVDRTVLGIDHLYRRPVYARTKECSINYPENGPLPPDAPSWCQAPFDPEGLLSSVMAIVTCLIGLQFGHIIVHFEKHRGRIINWLIPSFSMLAVALLMDFVGMRMNKPLYTISYTLATAGAAGLLFAGIYTLVDVYGFRRPTITMEWMGKHALMIYVLVACNILPMFIRGFYWRDPNNSLLKFIGVGV
;
A
#
# COMPACT_ATOMS: atom_id res chain seq x y z
N MET A 1 -34.47 26.73 -7.89
CA MET A 1 -34.77 27.17 -6.51
C MET A 1 -35.79 26.18 -5.94
N GLY A 2 -35.36 25.33 -5.03
CA GLY A 2 -36.19 24.34 -4.35
C GLY A 2 -35.43 23.91 -3.11
N GLY A 3 -35.85 24.45 -1.96
CA GLY A 3 -35.17 24.34 -0.68
C GLY A 3 -35.33 22.95 -0.05
N TYR A 4 -34.29 22.53 0.66
CA TYR A 4 -34.27 21.32 1.47
C TYR A 4 -34.79 21.65 2.87
N GLU A 5 -35.85 20.98 3.30
CA GLU A 5 -36.40 21.06 4.66
C GLU A 5 -35.59 20.21 5.64
N LEU A 6 -35.23 20.84 6.76
CA LEU A 6 -34.61 20.27 7.94
C LEU A 6 -35.69 19.63 8.81
N VAL A 7 -35.61 18.32 9.07
CA VAL A 7 -36.46 17.67 10.07
C VAL A 7 -35.87 17.93 11.46
N ARG A 8 -36.61 18.70 12.25
CA ARG A 8 -36.41 18.96 13.68
C ARG A 8 -37.36 18.05 14.45
N SER A 9 -36.83 17.25 15.38
CA SER A 9 -37.61 16.57 16.41
C SER A 9 -38.13 17.59 17.41
N ASP A 10 -39.41 17.50 17.77
CA ASP A 10 -39.96 17.87 19.07
C ASP A 10 -41.33 17.16 19.24
N ASP A 11 -41.67 16.96 20.51
CA ASP A 11 -42.63 16.00 21.09
C ASP A 11 -44.13 16.26 20.84
N ALA A 12 -44.96 15.22 21.00
CA ALA A 12 -46.35 15.39 21.46
C ALA A 12 -46.91 14.15 22.18
N VAL A 13 -47.55 14.46 23.31
CA VAL A 13 -48.18 13.65 24.35
C VAL A 13 -49.68 13.42 24.05
N ALA A 14 -50.26 12.41 24.72
CA ALA A 14 -51.70 12.12 24.95
C ALA A 14 -52.46 11.41 23.81
N GLY A 15 -53.36 10.45 24.05
CA GLY A 15 -53.90 9.87 25.29
C GLY A 15 -55.12 8.99 24.96
N GLY A 16 -55.59 8.22 25.94
CA GLY A 16 -56.99 7.76 26.04
C GLY A 16 -57.34 6.39 25.45
N GLY A 17 -57.64 5.43 26.33
CA GLY A 17 -58.37 4.20 25.98
C GLY A 17 -59.84 4.26 26.44
N ALA A 18 -60.71 3.44 25.84
CA ALA A 18 -61.87 2.80 26.47
C ALA A 18 -62.54 1.77 25.52
N THR A 19 -63.28 0.84 26.12
CA THR A 19 -63.73 -0.51 25.69
C THR A 19 -65.17 -0.63 25.15
N GLY A 20 -65.38 -1.55 24.17
CA GLY A 20 -66.53 -2.50 23.95
C GLY A 20 -67.92 -1.99 23.48
N PRO A 21 -68.88 -2.88 23.09
CA PRO A 21 -68.77 -4.15 22.34
C PRO A 21 -69.89 -4.39 21.25
N ASP A 22 -69.81 -5.54 20.57
CA ASP A 22 -70.85 -6.38 19.90
C ASP A 22 -71.37 -6.18 18.43
N LEU A 23 -71.23 -7.30 17.68
CA LEU A 23 -71.96 -7.95 16.55
C LEU A 23 -73.00 -7.19 15.68
N GLU A 24 -72.83 -7.21 14.34
CA GLU A 24 -73.55 -8.11 13.38
C GLU A 24 -73.19 -7.84 11.89
N SER A 25 -73.09 -8.94 11.13
CA SER A 25 -73.27 -9.19 9.68
C SER A 25 -73.16 -8.06 8.63
N GLY A 26 -72.32 -8.28 7.60
CA GLY A 26 -72.38 -7.56 6.33
C GLY A 26 -71.23 -7.92 5.38
N ALA A 27 -71.51 -8.77 4.39
CA ALA A 27 -70.57 -9.17 3.35
C ALA A 27 -70.06 -7.97 2.53
N GLY A 28 -68.74 -7.77 2.50
CA GLY A 28 -68.06 -6.76 1.69
C GLY A 28 -66.68 -7.25 1.29
N ALA A 29 -66.45 -7.38 -0.01
CA ALA A 29 -65.26 -7.96 -0.63
C ALA A 29 -63.94 -7.34 -0.11
N SER A 30 -63.08 -8.18 0.49
CA SER A 30 -61.71 -7.81 0.85
C SER A 30 -60.85 -7.73 -0.41
N LYS A 31 -60.47 -6.50 -0.80
CA LYS A 31 -59.35 -6.28 -1.72
C LYS A 31 -58.07 -6.70 -1.00
N ALA A 32 -57.46 -7.80 -1.45
CA ALA A 32 -56.15 -8.22 -1.00
C ALA A 32 -55.14 -7.08 -1.20
N ALA A 33 -54.46 -6.69 -0.11
CA ALA A 33 -53.34 -5.77 -0.18
C ALA A 33 -52.22 -6.39 -1.05
N PRO A 34 -51.55 -5.61 -1.90
CA PRO A 34 -50.41 -6.12 -2.67
C PRO A 34 -49.28 -6.53 -1.70
N PRO A 35 -48.52 -7.59 -2.04
CA PRO A 35 -47.42 -8.05 -1.20
C PRO A 35 -46.38 -6.92 -1.03
N PRO A 36 -45.72 -6.83 0.14
CA PRO A 36 -44.68 -5.83 0.34
C PRO A 36 -43.59 -6.02 -0.70
N SER A 37 -43.28 -4.94 -1.42
CA SER A 37 -42.17 -4.90 -2.37
C SER A 37 -40.86 -5.26 -1.64
N PRO A 38 -39.95 -5.99 -2.29
CA PRO A 38 -38.67 -6.33 -1.69
C PRO A 38 -37.95 -5.04 -1.32
N SER A 39 -37.74 -4.83 -0.02
CA SER A 39 -36.85 -3.82 0.54
C SER A 39 -35.54 -3.86 -0.23
N THR A 40 -35.31 -2.82 -1.03
CA THR A 40 -34.01 -2.56 -1.63
C THR A 40 -33.05 -2.34 -0.46
N ALA A 41 -32.30 -3.38 -0.10
CA ALA A 41 -31.31 -3.32 0.97
C ALA A 41 -30.45 -2.07 0.76
N ALA A 42 -30.63 -1.07 1.63
CA ALA A 42 -29.96 0.22 1.52
C ALA A 42 -28.45 -0.03 1.47
N ARG A 43 -27.83 0.29 0.32
CA ARG A 43 -26.40 0.12 0.11
C ARG A 43 -25.68 0.99 1.14
N GLN A 44 -24.95 0.36 2.08
CA GLN A 44 -24.28 1.11 3.14
C GLN A 44 -23.35 2.17 2.52
N PRO A 45 -23.36 3.41 3.06
CA PRO A 45 -22.56 4.49 2.51
C PRO A 45 -21.07 4.14 2.61
N ARG A 46 -20.36 4.36 1.52
CA ARG A 46 -18.92 4.13 1.40
C ARG A 46 -18.16 5.11 2.31
N LEU A 47 -17.11 4.62 2.98
CA LEU A 47 -16.31 5.43 3.90
C LEU A 47 -15.45 6.44 3.11
N VAL A 48 -15.70 7.73 3.28
CA VAL A 48 -15.10 8.78 2.47
C VAL A 48 -13.63 8.99 2.83
N SER A 49 -13.28 9.00 4.12
CA SER A 49 -11.88 9.11 4.57
C SER A 49 -10.95 8.05 3.97
N LEU A 50 -11.44 6.84 3.73
CA LEU A 50 -10.66 5.77 3.10
C LEU A 50 -10.29 6.13 1.66
N ASP A 51 -11.24 6.66 0.89
CA ASP A 51 -10.98 7.11 -0.47
C ASP A 51 -10.05 8.33 -0.48
N VAL A 52 -10.24 9.28 0.44
CA VAL A 52 -9.39 10.48 0.56
C VAL A 52 -7.95 10.12 0.95
N PHE A 53 -7.74 9.22 1.93
CA PHE A 53 -6.41 8.75 2.31
C PHE A 53 -5.67 8.12 1.12
N ARG A 54 -6.37 7.25 0.39
CA ARG A 54 -5.81 6.61 -0.81
C ARG A 54 -5.49 7.65 -1.89
N GLY A 55 -6.36 8.65 -2.09
CA GLY A 55 -6.13 9.75 -3.03
C GLY A 55 -4.92 10.61 -2.68
N ILE A 56 -4.76 10.96 -1.41
CA ILE A 56 -3.57 11.67 -0.91
C ILE A 56 -2.30 10.84 -1.16
N THR A 57 -2.37 9.53 -0.95
CA THR A 57 -1.24 8.63 -1.21
C THR A 57 -0.89 8.57 -2.71
N VAL A 58 -1.90 8.55 -3.60
CA VAL A 58 -1.71 8.64 -5.05
C VAL A 58 -1.12 9.98 -5.46
N LEU A 59 -1.61 11.10 -4.90
CA LEU A 59 -1.05 12.41 -5.16
C LEU A 59 0.40 12.49 -4.72
N LEU A 60 0.71 11.97 -3.53
CA LEU A 60 2.07 11.96 -3.00
C LEU A 60 3.01 11.17 -3.90
N MET A 61 2.58 9.99 -4.37
CA MET A 61 3.31 9.18 -5.35
C MET A 61 3.67 9.99 -6.60
N ILE A 62 2.70 10.67 -7.22
CA ILE A 62 2.94 11.50 -8.41
C ILE A 62 3.96 12.60 -8.10
N ILE A 63 3.80 13.30 -6.97
CA ILE A 63 4.72 14.38 -6.58
C ILE A 63 6.15 13.86 -6.43
N VAL A 64 6.37 12.72 -5.77
CA VAL A 64 7.73 12.23 -5.54
C VAL A 64 8.35 11.61 -6.79
N ASP A 65 7.55 11.00 -7.66
CA ASP A 65 8.02 10.45 -8.94
C ASP A 65 8.45 11.57 -9.91
N ASP A 66 7.70 12.67 -9.97
CA ASP A 66 7.96 13.77 -10.92
C ASP A 66 8.89 14.86 -10.35
N ALA A 67 8.76 15.21 -9.06
CA ALA A 67 9.54 16.29 -8.44
C ALA A 67 10.75 15.81 -7.64
N GLY A 68 10.84 14.51 -7.33
CA GLY A 68 11.94 13.95 -6.53
C GLY A 68 13.32 14.12 -7.15
N GLY A 69 13.40 14.25 -8.48
CA GLY A 69 14.65 14.51 -9.18
C GLY A 69 15.25 15.90 -8.94
N PHE A 70 14.42 16.89 -8.60
CA PHE A 70 14.83 18.29 -8.44
C PHE A 70 14.73 18.79 -6.99
N VAL A 71 13.97 18.08 -6.14
CA VAL A 71 13.79 18.41 -4.73
C VAL A 71 14.29 17.23 -3.89
N PRO A 72 15.53 17.29 -3.35
CA PRO A 72 16.13 16.17 -2.62
C PRO A 72 15.29 15.66 -1.44
N ALA A 73 14.56 16.54 -0.75
CA ALA A 73 13.66 16.17 0.35
C ALA A 73 12.46 15.31 -0.07
N LEU A 74 12.10 15.35 -1.36
CA LEU A 74 11.05 14.52 -1.97
C LEU A 74 11.62 13.27 -2.63
N ASN A 75 12.94 13.08 -2.66
CA ASN A 75 13.56 11.89 -3.22
C ASN A 75 13.72 10.80 -2.15
N HIS A 76 13.81 9.54 -2.57
CA HIS A 76 14.06 8.42 -1.66
C HIS A 76 15.40 8.58 -0.93
N SER A 77 15.44 8.13 0.33
CA SER A 77 16.71 7.87 1.02
C SER A 77 17.54 6.84 0.23
N PRO A 78 18.86 7.04 0.05
CA PRO A 78 19.67 6.10 -0.72
C PRO A 78 19.72 4.68 -0.13
N TRP A 79 19.68 4.56 1.20
CA TRP A 79 19.68 3.27 1.89
C TRP A 79 18.97 3.35 3.24
N ASP A 80 19.65 3.91 4.25
CA ASP A 80 19.08 4.15 5.57
C ASP A 80 18.48 5.56 5.67
N GLY A 81 17.45 5.68 6.52
CA GLY A 81 16.72 6.91 6.75
C GLY A 81 15.31 6.87 6.17
N LEU A 82 14.62 8.00 6.31
CA LEU A 82 13.22 8.12 5.92
C LEU A 82 12.98 9.51 5.33
N THR A 83 12.57 9.55 4.07
CA THR A 83 12.10 10.78 3.41
C THR A 83 10.61 10.70 3.10
N ILE A 84 10.03 11.79 2.59
CA ILE A 84 8.60 11.86 2.27
C ILE A 84 8.18 10.75 1.27
N ALA A 85 9.03 10.46 0.29
CA ALA A 85 8.77 9.43 -0.72
C ALA A 85 8.69 8.01 -0.13
N ASP A 86 9.37 7.79 1.00
CA ASP A 86 9.44 6.47 1.63
C ASP A 86 8.15 6.08 2.35
N PHE A 87 7.18 7.00 2.50
CA PHE A 87 5.86 6.71 3.09
C PHE A 87 4.82 6.17 2.09
N VAL A 88 5.02 6.40 0.78
CA VAL A 88 4.00 6.14 -0.26
C VAL A 88 3.53 4.69 -0.25
N MET A 89 4.46 3.74 -0.34
CA MET A 89 4.12 2.32 -0.45
C MET A 89 3.53 1.74 0.85
N PRO A 90 4.10 1.99 2.05
CA PRO A 90 3.47 1.58 3.31
C PRO A 90 2.06 2.15 3.51
N PHE A 91 1.80 3.39 3.10
CA PHE A 91 0.47 3.98 3.17
C PHE A 91 -0.54 3.22 2.29
N PHE A 92 -0.13 2.81 1.08
CA PHE A 92 -0.98 1.94 0.25
C PHE A 92 -1.26 0.58 0.90
N LEU A 93 -0.25 -0.08 1.48
CA LEU A 93 -0.44 -1.37 2.15
C LEU A 93 -1.37 -1.25 3.37
N PHE A 94 -1.17 -0.20 4.16
CA PHE A 94 -1.99 0.10 5.33
C PHE A 94 -3.45 0.31 4.95
N ILE A 95 -3.74 1.16 3.95
CA ILE A 95 -5.12 1.44 3.55
C ILE A 95 -5.78 0.25 2.83
N VAL A 96 -5.00 -0.61 2.16
CA VAL A 96 -5.48 -1.91 1.65
C VAL A 96 -5.95 -2.79 2.82
N GLY A 97 -5.19 -2.82 3.93
CA GLY A 97 -5.58 -3.50 5.15
C GLY A 97 -6.91 -2.97 5.72
N VAL A 98 -7.04 -1.66 5.87
CA VAL A 98 -8.29 -1.03 6.33
C VAL A 98 -9.47 -1.38 5.42
N ALA A 99 -9.25 -1.40 4.10
CA ALA A 99 -10.30 -1.74 3.13
C ALA A 99 -10.74 -3.21 3.19
N LEU A 100 -9.85 -4.13 3.56
CA LEU A 100 -10.14 -5.55 3.66
C LEU A 100 -11.22 -5.84 4.73
N THR A 101 -11.18 -5.16 5.87
CA THR A 101 -12.20 -5.36 6.92
C THR A 101 -13.60 -4.99 6.47
N LEU A 102 -13.71 -3.93 5.65
CA LEU A 102 -14.98 -3.49 5.09
C LEU A 102 -15.45 -4.44 3.98
N ALA A 103 -14.52 -4.95 3.17
CA ALA A 103 -14.82 -5.90 2.09
C ALA A 103 -15.29 -7.27 2.61
N TYR A 104 -14.70 -7.75 3.70
CA TYR A 104 -14.99 -9.05 4.31
C TYR A 104 -15.76 -8.94 5.64
N LYS A 105 -16.44 -7.81 5.88
CA LYS A 105 -17.27 -7.61 7.09
C LYS A 105 -18.31 -8.72 7.26
N ARG A 106 -18.87 -9.21 6.15
CA ARG A 106 -19.83 -10.32 6.10
C ARG A 106 -19.35 -11.35 5.07
N VAL A 107 -18.95 -12.53 5.55
CA VAL A 107 -18.52 -13.66 4.71
C VAL A 107 -19.51 -14.81 4.90
N PRO A 108 -20.52 -14.94 4.03
CA PRO A 108 -21.47 -16.04 4.11
C PRO A 108 -20.84 -17.39 3.75
N ASP A 109 -19.90 -17.38 2.80
CA ASP A 109 -19.14 -18.57 2.37
C ASP A 109 -17.64 -18.22 2.31
N LYS A 110 -16.86 -18.88 3.17
CA LYS A 110 -15.41 -18.68 3.29
C LYS A 110 -14.65 -19.17 2.05
N LEU A 111 -15.11 -20.24 1.40
CA LEU A 111 -14.44 -20.80 0.24
C LEU A 111 -14.61 -19.87 -0.97
N GLU A 112 -15.84 -19.42 -1.22
CA GLU A 112 -16.11 -18.49 -2.32
C GLU A 112 -15.44 -17.13 -2.08
N ALA A 113 -15.38 -16.64 -0.84
CA ALA A 113 -14.62 -15.45 -0.49
C ALA A 113 -13.11 -15.62 -0.75
N THR A 114 -12.54 -16.77 -0.38
CA THR A 114 -11.13 -17.09 -0.63
C THR A 114 -10.82 -17.15 -2.12
N LYS A 115 -11.69 -17.80 -2.92
CA LYS A 115 -11.56 -17.85 -4.38
C LYS A 115 -11.55 -16.45 -5.00
N LYS A 116 -12.45 -15.56 -4.56
CA LYS A 116 -12.48 -14.16 -5.01
C LYS A 116 -11.21 -13.40 -4.62
N ALA A 117 -10.70 -13.62 -3.41
CA ALA A 117 -9.44 -13.03 -2.94
C ALA A 117 -8.26 -13.46 -3.82
N VAL A 118 -8.13 -14.77 -4.07
CA VAL A 118 -7.08 -15.36 -4.92
C VAL A 118 -7.16 -14.81 -6.34
N LEU A 119 -8.33 -14.81 -6.97
CA LEU A 119 -8.49 -14.29 -8.33
C LEU A 119 -8.15 -12.80 -8.44
N ARG A 120 -8.47 -12.00 -7.42
CA ARG A 120 -8.09 -10.58 -7.40
C ARG A 120 -6.58 -10.39 -7.24
N ALA A 121 -5.94 -11.17 -6.36
CA ALA A 121 -4.50 -11.15 -6.18
C ALA A 121 -3.78 -11.55 -7.46
N LEU A 122 -4.21 -12.63 -8.12
CA LEU A 122 -3.65 -13.09 -9.41
C LEU A 122 -3.78 -12.03 -10.50
N LYS A 123 -4.96 -11.41 -10.66
CA LYS A 123 -5.14 -10.32 -11.63
C LYS A 123 -4.19 -9.15 -11.38
N LEU A 124 -4.03 -8.76 -10.11
CA LEU A 124 -3.13 -7.67 -9.73
C LEU A 124 -1.66 -8.03 -9.96
N PHE A 125 -1.28 -9.27 -9.66
CA PHE A 125 0.06 -9.79 -9.87
C PHE A 125 0.42 -9.84 -11.36
N CYS A 126 -0.45 -10.41 -12.20
CA CYS A 126 -0.26 -10.45 -13.65
C CYS A 126 -0.20 -9.06 -14.27
N LEU A 127 -1.07 -8.14 -13.82
CA LEU A 127 -1.02 -6.74 -14.23
C LEU A 127 0.33 -6.11 -13.84
N GLY A 128 0.84 -6.41 -12.64
CA GLY A 128 2.18 -6.02 -12.20
C GLY A 128 3.30 -6.48 -13.11
N LEU A 129 3.30 -7.76 -13.50
CA LEU A 129 4.30 -8.30 -14.43
C LEU A 129 4.28 -7.60 -15.79
N VAL A 130 3.08 -7.30 -16.32
CA VAL A 130 2.95 -6.58 -17.59
C VAL A 130 3.48 -5.15 -17.48
N LEU A 131 3.18 -4.44 -16.40
CA LEU A 131 3.55 -3.03 -16.25
C LEU A 131 5.00 -2.81 -15.82
N GLN A 132 5.50 -3.65 -14.91
CA GLN A 132 6.78 -3.46 -14.21
C GLN A 132 7.85 -4.48 -14.64
N GLY A 133 7.47 -5.54 -15.35
CA GLY A 133 8.40 -6.59 -15.79
C GLY A 133 9.36 -6.15 -16.89
N GLY A 134 9.22 -4.94 -17.44
CA GLY A 134 10.08 -4.45 -18.53
C GLY A 134 9.42 -4.44 -19.91
N PHE A 135 8.10 -4.59 -19.99
CA PHE A 135 7.34 -4.44 -21.26
C PHE A 135 7.45 -3.04 -21.84
N PHE A 136 7.48 -2.03 -20.96
CA PHE A 136 7.76 -0.66 -21.34
C PHE A 136 9.23 -0.35 -21.01
N HIS A 137 10.09 -0.51 -22.00
CA HIS A 137 11.43 0.06 -21.96
C HIS A 137 11.28 1.58 -21.84
N GLY A 138 12.08 2.21 -20.97
CA GLY A 138 11.90 3.62 -20.60
C GLY A 138 11.78 4.55 -21.81
N VAL A 139 11.30 5.78 -21.57
CA VAL A 139 10.92 6.78 -22.59
C VAL A 139 11.99 7.05 -23.68
N HIS A 140 13.23 6.64 -23.46
CA HIS A 140 14.39 6.85 -24.34
C HIS A 140 14.88 5.59 -25.08
N SER A 141 14.29 4.41 -24.86
CA SER A 141 14.69 3.16 -25.54
C SER A 141 13.46 2.42 -26.06
N LEU A 142 13.14 2.60 -27.34
CA LEU A 142 11.99 1.98 -28.03
C LEU A 142 12.30 0.55 -28.53
N SER A 143 12.92 -0.29 -27.69
CA SER A 143 13.01 -1.72 -28.01
C SER A 143 11.66 -2.38 -27.78
N PHE A 144 11.02 -2.85 -28.85
CA PHE A 144 9.75 -3.57 -28.79
C PHE A 144 9.98 -5.02 -28.35
N GLY A 145 9.25 -5.49 -27.33
CA GLY A 145 9.33 -6.85 -26.79
C GLY A 145 9.71 -6.90 -25.30
N VAL A 146 9.62 -8.09 -24.70
CA VAL A 146 10.12 -8.38 -23.33
C VAL A 146 11.18 -9.46 -23.44
N ASP A 147 12.38 -9.18 -22.95
CA ASP A 147 13.36 -10.22 -22.70
C ASP A 147 12.92 -11.01 -21.46
N LEU A 148 12.32 -12.19 -21.69
CA LEU A 148 11.82 -13.06 -20.62
C LEU A 148 12.94 -13.52 -19.68
N ALA A 149 14.20 -13.54 -20.14
CA ALA A 149 15.35 -13.88 -19.30
C ALA A 149 15.73 -12.74 -18.34
N LYS A 150 15.26 -11.51 -18.59
CA LYS A 150 15.58 -10.30 -17.80
C LYS A 150 14.34 -9.61 -17.23
N ILE A 151 13.18 -10.29 -17.29
CA ILE A 151 11.92 -9.74 -16.78
C ILE A 151 12.01 -9.54 -15.27
N ARG A 152 11.61 -8.37 -14.77
CA ARG A 152 11.55 -8.12 -13.33
C ARG A 152 10.35 -8.86 -12.72
N LEU A 153 10.61 -9.80 -11.81
CA LEU A 153 9.56 -10.68 -11.25
C LEU A 153 8.80 -10.03 -10.09
N MET A 154 9.51 -9.35 -9.18
CA MET A 154 8.92 -8.66 -8.03
C MET A 154 8.82 -7.16 -8.28
N GLY A 155 7.76 -6.54 -7.74
CA GLY A 155 7.48 -5.13 -7.95
C GLY A 155 6.30 -4.68 -7.08
N ILE A 156 5.96 -3.40 -7.17
CA ILE A 156 4.99 -2.77 -6.25
C ILE A 156 3.63 -3.47 -6.30
N LEU A 157 3.13 -3.83 -7.50
CA LEU A 157 1.81 -4.45 -7.63
C LEU A 157 1.82 -5.91 -7.16
N GLN A 158 2.90 -6.64 -7.43
CA GLN A 158 3.12 -8.01 -6.97
C GLN A 158 3.18 -8.06 -5.44
N ARG A 159 3.94 -7.16 -4.81
CA ARG A 159 4.00 -7.03 -3.35
C ARG A 159 2.64 -6.71 -2.74
N ILE A 160 1.90 -5.75 -3.31
CA ILE A 160 0.53 -5.44 -2.85
C ILE A 160 -0.38 -6.66 -3.02
N ALA A 161 -0.26 -7.43 -4.11
CA ALA A 161 -1.05 -8.64 -4.33
C ALA A 161 -0.78 -9.72 -3.27
N ILE A 162 0.49 -9.96 -2.92
CA ILE A 162 0.89 -10.92 -1.88
C ILE A 162 0.38 -10.47 -0.51
N ALA A 163 0.62 -9.22 -0.13
CA ALA A 163 0.18 -8.66 1.14
C ALA A 163 -1.36 -8.68 1.27
N TYR A 164 -2.07 -8.27 0.22
CA TYR A 164 -3.52 -8.34 0.15
C TYR A 164 -4.04 -9.76 0.35
N LEU A 165 -3.46 -10.75 -0.35
CA LEU A 165 -3.93 -12.12 -0.31
C LEU A 165 -3.79 -12.72 1.09
N LEU A 166 -2.62 -12.58 1.72
CA LEU A 166 -2.41 -13.14 3.05
C LEU A 166 -3.24 -12.43 4.12
N ALA A 167 -3.35 -11.10 4.06
CA ALA A 167 -4.22 -10.36 4.97
C ALA A 167 -5.71 -10.73 4.78
N ALA A 168 -6.16 -10.93 3.53
CA ALA A 168 -7.52 -11.40 3.24
C ALA A 168 -7.78 -12.80 3.78
N ILE A 169 -6.83 -13.74 3.63
CA ILE A 169 -6.94 -15.09 4.19
C ILE A 169 -7.03 -15.01 5.72
N CYS A 170 -6.19 -14.19 6.37
CA CYS A 170 -6.27 -13.97 7.81
C CYS A 170 -7.63 -13.40 8.23
N GLU A 171 -8.20 -12.47 7.47
CA GLU A 171 -9.52 -11.89 7.77
C GLU A 171 -10.67 -12.90 7.61
N ILE A 172 -10.60 -13.75 6.58
CA ILE A 172 -11.65 -14.74 6.29
C ILE A 172 -11.62 -15.89 7.31
N TRP A 173 -10.43 -16.36 7.70
CA TRP A 173 -10.26 -17.61 8.43
C TRP A 173 -9.94 -17.44 9.91
N LEU A 174 -9.26 -16.37 10.33
CA LEU A 174 -8.71 -16.22 11.68
C LEU A 174 -9.49 -15.24 12.57
N LYS A 175 -10.77 -15.04 12.28
CA LYS A 175 -11.67 -14.20 13.08
C LYS A 175 -12.28 -15.01 14.23
N GLY A 176 -12.17 -14.51 15.47
CA GLY A 176 -12.83 -15.08 16.64
C GLY A 176 -14.33 -14.73 16.72
N ASP A 177 -15.03 -15.45 17.59
CA ASP A 177 -16.47 -15.31 17.82
C ASP A 177 -16.81 -14.38 19.00
N ASP A 178 -15.82 -13.90 19.74
CA ASP A 178 -16.00 -13.03 20.93
C ASP A 178 -16.71 -11.72 20.60
N ASP A 179 -17.66 -11.29 21.43
CA ASP A 179 -18.28 -9.96 21.33
C ASP A 179 -17.29 -8.83 21.67
N VAL A 180 -17.50 -7.65 21.09
CA VAL A 180 -16.55 -6.53 21.17
C VAL A 180 -17.23 -5.31 21.79
N ASP A 181 -17.02 -5.12 23.09
CA ASP A 181 -17.50 -3.94 23.83
C ASP A 181 -16.38 -2.96 24.18
N SER A 182 -15.14 -3.47 24.32
CA SER A 182 -13.96 -2.68 24.65
C SER A 182 -12.79 -2.89 23.68
N GLY A 183 -11.76 -2.04 23.76
CA GLY A 183 -10.54 -2.21 22.99
C GLY A 183 -9.78 -3.50 23.32
N LEU A 184 -9.90 -4.01 24.55
CA LEU A 184 -9.26 -5.26 24.96
C LEU A 184 -10.00 -6.47 24.39
N ASP A 185 -11.33 -6.41 24.29
CA ASP A 185 -12.14 -7.46 23.64
C ASP A 185 -11.89 -7.50 22.13
N LEU A 186 -11.63 -6.34 21.51
CA LEU A 186 -11.18 -6.28 20.12
C LEU A 186 -9.88 -7.08 19.92
N VAL A 187 -8.89 -6.84 20.79
CA VAL A 187 -7.61 -7.56 20.75
C VAL A 187 -7.82 -9.07 20.97
N ARG A 188 -8.71 -9.45 21.90
CA ARG A 188 -9.04 -10.86 22.17
C ARG A 188 -9.64 -11.52 20.92
N ARG A 189 -10.63 -10.87 20.27
CA ARG A 189 -11.31 -11.40 19.08
C ARG A 189 -10.36 -11.61 17.89
N TYR A 190 -9.39 -10.72 17.71
CA TYR A 190 -8.46 -10.74 16.58
C TYR A 190 -7.05 -11.22 16.95
N ARG A 191 -6.88 -11.85 18.11
CA ARG A 191 -5.57 -12.30 18.64
C ARG A 191 -4.77 -13.18 17.69
N TYR A 192 -5.43 -14.02 16.90
CA TYR A 192 -4.75 -14.91 15.96
C TYR A 192 -4.14 -14.13 14.78
N GLN A 193 -4.79 -13.07 14.32
CA GLN A 193 -4.24 -12.21 13.28
C GLN A 193 -3.03 -11.42 13.81
N LEU A 194 -3.12 -10.91 15.05
CA LEU A 194 -2.00 -10.27 15.73
C LEU A 194 -0.83 -11.24 15.94
N PHE A 195 -1.13 -12.48 16.35
CA PHE A 195 -0.15 -13.54 16.51
C PHE A 195 0.57 -13.85 15.19
N VAL A 196 -0.16 -13.97 14.08
CA VAL A 196 0.44 -14.13 12.74
C VAL A 196 1.37 -12.97 12.42
N GLY A 197 0.95 -11.72 12.65
CA GLY A 197 1.81 -10.55 12.46
C GLY A 197 3.11 -10.62 13.27
N LEU A 198 3.03 -10.98 14.55
CA LEU A 198 4.19 -11.14 15.43
C LEU A 198 5.12 -12.27 14.97
N VAL A 199 4.57 -13.42 14.58
CA VAL A 199 5.35 -14.55 14.06
C VAL A 199 6.07 -14.15 12.78
N LEU A 200 5.39 -13.48 11.85
CA LEU A 200 6.00 -13.01 10.61
C LEU A 200 7.14 -12.02 10.87
N SER A 201 6.94 -11.04 11.77
CA SER A 201 7.99 -10.09 12.16
C SER A 201 9.17 -10.78 12.82
N PHE A 202 8.92 -11.69 13.76
CA PHE A 202 9.98 -12.43 14.47
C PHE A 202 10.78 -13.32 13.51
N MET A 203 10.10 -14.08 12.66
CA MET A 203 10.74 -14.91 11.64
C MET A 203 11.54 -14.06 10.65
N TYR A 204 11.01 -12.93 10.19
CA TYR A 204 11.72 -12.01 9.33
C TYR A 204 13.00 -11.49 10.00
N THR A 205 12.96 -11.08 11.27
CA THR A 205 14.16 -10.61 12.00
C THR A 205 15.20 -11.71 12.13
N ILE A 206 14.79 -12.95 12.46
CA ILE A 206 15.70 -14.09 12.52
C ILE A 206 16.37 -14.30 11.15
N LEU A 207 15.62 -14.26 10.06
CA LEU A 207 16.18 -14.45 8.73
C LEU A 207 17.08 -13.30 8.31
N LEU A 208 16.69 -12.05 8.60
CA LEU A 208 17.47 -10.86 8.27
C LEU A 208 18.85 -10.88 8.93
N TYR A 209 18.91 -11.25 10.22
CA TYR A 209 20.16 -11.21 10.99
C TYR A 209 20.90 -12.56 11.06
N GLY A 210 20.21 -13.68 10.83
CA GLY A 210 20.74 -15.03 11.02
C GLY A 210 21.19 -15.74 9.74
N ILE A 211 20.77 -15.29 8.55
CA ILE A 211 21.24 -15.88 7.29
C ILE A 211 22.69 -15.46 7.03
N TYR A 212 23.54 -16.45 6.75
CA TYR A 212 24.90 -16.22 6.26
C TYR A 212 24.88 -15.84 4.78
N VAL A 213 25.59 -14.77 4.44
CA VAL A 213 25.69 -14.26 3.07
C VAL A 213 27.09 -14.56 2.53
N PRO A 214 27.23 -15.53 1.60
CA PRO A 214 28.51 -15.84 0.98
C PRO A 214 28.94 -14.73 0.00
N ASP A 215 30.21 -14.78 -0.38
CA ASP A 215 30.71 -14.07 -1.56
C ASP A 215 29.88 -14.42 -2.79
N TRP A 216 29.73 -13.47 -3.69
CA TRP A 216 28.89 -13.65 -4.88
C TRP A 216 29.39 -12.84 -6.06
N GLU A 217 28.97 -13.24 -7.25
CA GLU A 217 29.41 -12.64 -8.50
C GLU A 217 28.22 -12.31 -9.39
N TYR A 218 28.39 -11.29 -10.23
CA TYR A 218 27.38 -10.91 -11.20
C TYR A 218 28.01 -10.30 -12.45
N GLN A 219 27.26 -10.29 -13.55
CA GLN A 219 27.72 -9.85 -14.85
C GLN A 219 26.89 -8.68 -15.37
N ILE A 220 27.56 -7.73 -16.02
CA ILE A 220 26.93 -6.62 -16.72
C ILE A 220 27.39 -6.62 -18.17
N SER A 221 26.44 -6.52 -19.11
CA SER A 221 26.73 -6.30 -20.52
C SER A 221 27.16 -4.85 -20.76
N GLY A 222 28.41 -4.63 -21.14
CA GLY A 222 28.94 -3.32 -21.51
C GLY A 222 28.68 -2.95 -23.00
N PRO A 223 29.03 -1.72 -23.41
CA PRO A 223 28.98 -1.32 -24.81
C PRO A 223 29.83 -2.27 -25.68
N GLY A 224 29.28 -2.77 -26.79
CA GLY A 224 29.99 -3.65 -27.72
C GLY A 224 30.08 -5.12 -27.30
N SER A 225 29.08 -5.66 -26.57
CA SER A 225 28.99 -7.08 -26.16
C SER A 225 30.09 -7.59 -25.22
N ILE A 226 30.84 -6.70 -24.59
CA ILE A 226 31.84 -7.08 -23.58
C ILE A 226 31.13 -7.31 -22.24
N GLU A 227 31.15 -8.55 -21.76
CA GLU A 227 30.65 -8.89 -20.42
C GLU A 227 31.70 -8.57 -19.36
N LYS A 228 31.34 -7.69 -18.41
CA LYS A 228 32.17 -7.42 -17.23
C LYS A 228 31.63 -8.23 -16.06
N SER A 229 32.49 -9.09 -15.51
CA SER A 229 32.20 -9.86 -14.30
C SER A 229 32.71 -9.10 -13.07
N PHE A 230 31.87 -9.00 -12.04
CA PHE A 230 32.18 -8.36 -10.78
C PHE A 230 32.04 -9.38 -9.65
N SER A 231 32.99 -9.36 -8.71
CA SER A 231 32.97 -10.20 -7.52
C SER A 231 32.77 -9.31 -6.28
N VAL A 232 31.84 -9.70 -5.41
CA VAL A 232 31.47 -8.99 -4.18
C VAL A 232 31.84 -9.87 -2.99
N LYS A 233 32.70 -9.32 -2.12
CA LYS A 233 33.17 -9.98 -0.91
C LYS A 233 32.24 -9.67 0.26
N CYS A 234 31.67 -10.71 0.85
CA CYS A 234 30.74 -10.63 1.98
C CYS A 234 31.25 -11.50 3.13
N GLY A 235 30.94 -12.80 3.12
CA GLY A 235 31.40 -13.74 4.15
C GLY A 235 30.90 -13.39 5.56
N VAL A 236 29.69 -12.83 5.68
CA VAL A 236 29.15 -12.25 6.93
C VAL A 236 27.72 -12.70 7.23
N THR A 237 27.32 -12.57 8.50
CA THR A 237 25.94 -12.71 8.98
C THR A 237 25.47 -11.38 9.57
N GLY A 238 24.21 -11.04 9.34
CA GLY A 238 23.57 -9.88 9.97
C GLY A 238 24.01 -8.51 9.47
N ASP A 239 24.71 -8.46 8.33
CA ASP A 239 24.97 -7.21 7.63
C ASP A 239 23.67 -6.64 7.04
N THR A 240 23.44 -5.36 7.26
CA THR A 240 22.30 -4.62 6.70
C THR A 240 22.72 -3.64 5.61
N GLY A 241 23.97 -3.74 5.14
CA GLY A 241 24.49 -2.91 4.05
C GLY A 241 23.92 -3.31 2.69
N PRO A 242 24.09 -2.48 1.64
CA PRO A 242 23.56 -2.74 0.30
C PRO A 242 24.02 -4.06 -0.32
N ALA A 243 25.26 -4.46 -0.04
CA ALA A 243 25.95 -5.53 -0.76
C ALA A 243 25.72 -6.93 -0.18
N CYS A 244 25.67 -7.04 1.16
CA CYS A 244 25.86 -8.29 1.89
C CYS A 244 24.71 -8.64 2.82
N ASN A 245 23.53 -8.03 2.60
CA ASN A 245 22.34 -8.31 3.39
C ASN A 245 21.59 -9.58 2.95
N ALA A 246 20.87 -10.18 3.91
CA ALA A 246 20.10 -11.40 3.71
C ALA A 246 18.93 -11.23 2.72
N VAL A 247 18.29 -10.05 2.66
CA VAL A 247 17.16 -9.78 1.75
C VAL A 247 17.63 -9.93 0.30
N GLY A 248 18.70 -9.24 -0.06
CA GLY A 248 19.30 -9.35 -1.39
C GLY A 248 19.86 -10.73 -1.67
N MET A 249 20.38 -11.45 -0.66
CA MET A 249 20.83 -12.85 -0.84
C MET A 249 19.68 -13.78 -1.24
N VAL A 250 18.55 -13.72 -0.53
CA VAL A 250 17.38 -14.53 -0.83
C VAL A 250 16.84 -14.20 -2.22
N ASP A 251 16.73 -12.91 -2.56
CA ASP A 251 16.20 -12.50 -3.87
C ASP A 251 17.10 -12.96 -5.01
N ARG A 252 18.43 -12.81 -4.90
CA ARG A 252 19.39 -13.29 -5.91
C ARG A 252 19.33 -14.82 -6.10
N THR A 253 19.12 -15.56 -5.02
CA THR A 253 19.10 -17.02 -5.05
C THR A 253 17.78 -17.58 -5.60
N VAL A 254 16.65 -17.00 -5.20
CA VAL A 254 15.32 -17.51 -5.54
C VAL A 254 14.81 -16.94 -6.85
N LEU A 255 14.96 -15.62 -7.07
CA LEU A 255 14.49 -14.96 -8.29
C LEU A 255 15.52 -15.03 -9.41
N GLY A 256 16.82 -15.09 -9.08
CA GLY A 256 17.91 -14.97 -10.04
C GLY A 256 18.30 -13.51 -10.28
N ILE A 257 19.60 -13.25 -10.44
CA ILE A 257 20.19 -11.90 -10.54
C ILE A 257 19.61 -11.10 -11.71
N ASP A 258 19.34 -11.77 -12.85
CA ASP A 258 18.82 -11.11 -14.06
C ASP A 258 17.40 -10.57 -13.92
N HIS A 259 16.64 -11.11 -12.97
CA HIS A 259 15.25 -10.78 -12.69
C HIS A 259 15.08 -9.69 -11.61
N LEU A 260 16.19 -9.16 -11.10
CA LEU A 260 16.21 -8.11 -10.09
C LEU A 260 16.20 -6.71 -10.73
N TYR A 261 15.82 -5.72 -9.92
CA TYR A 261 15.81 -4.33 -10.36
C TYR A 261 17.23 -3.79 -10.56
N ARG A 262 17.49 -3.23 -11.76
CA ARG A 262 18.83 -2.83 -12.23
C ARG A 262 19.23 -1.39 -11.90
N ARG A 263 18.35 -0.60 -11.29
CA ARG A 263 18.60 0.82 -10.96
C ARG A 263 18.37 1.08 -9.48
N PRO A 264 19.10 0.39 -8.58
CA PRO A 264 18.84 0.50 -7.16
C PRO A 264 19.12 1.91 -6.64
N VAL A 265 18.33 2.35 -5.66
CA VAL A 265 18.43 3.70 -5.08
C VAL A 265 19.78 3.90 -4.38
N TYR A 266 20.41 2.83 -3.87
CA TYR A 266 21.72 2.93 -3.24
C TYR A 266 22.84 3.35 -4.20
N ALA A 267 22.61 3.36 -5.53
CA ALA A 267 23.58 3.92 -6.47
C ALA A 267 23.86 5.41 -6.18
N ARG A 268 22.98 6.08 -5.42
CA ARG A 268 23.13 7.45 -4.92
C ARG A 268 23.85 7.56 -3.58
N THR A 269 24.35 6.46 -3.01
CA THR A 269 25.15 6.49 -1.77
C THR A 269 26.51 7.15 -2.02
N LYS A 270 27.20 7.56 -0.95
CA LYS A 270 28.48 8.28 -1.06
C LYS A 270 29.56 7.43 -1.71
N GLU A 271 29.46 6.12 -1.52
CA GLU A 271 30.35 5.09 -2.05
C GLU A 271 30.16 4.89 -3.56
N CYS A 272 28.99 5.24 -4.10
CA CYS A 272 28.60 4.92 -5.47
C CYS A 272 28.36 6.14 -6.37
N SER A 273 28.31 7.36 -5.82
CA SER A 273 28.08 8.58 -6.59
C SER A 273 28.95 9.73 -6.12
N ILE A 274 29.75 10.30 -7.03
CA ILE A 274 30.50 11.55 -6.79
C ILE A 274 29.55 12.73 -6.50
N ASN A 275 28.32 12.68 -7.01
CA ASN A 275 27.31 13.74 -6.84
C ASN A 275 26.36 13.49 -5.66
N TYR A 276 26.74 12.64 -4.68
CA TYR A 276 25.90 12.37 -3.51
C TYR A 276 25.27 13.65 -2.93
N PRO A 277 23.94 13.67 -2.65
CA PRO A 277 22.99 12.54 -2.63
C PRO A 277 22.26 12.29 -3.97
N GLU A 278 22.72 12.90 -5.06
CA GLU A 278 22.15 12.74 -6.40
C GLU A 278 22.83 11.62 -7.20
N ASN A 279 22.23 11.24 -8.33
CA ASN A 279 22.87 10.33 -9.26
C ASN A 279 24.09 11.01 -9.89
N GLY A 280 25.17 10.27 -10.00
CA GLY A 280 26.43 10.77 -10.55
C GLY A 280 27.31 9.63 -11.07
N PRO A 281 28.45 9.98 -11.67
CA PRO A 281 29.45 8.99 -12.05
C PRO A 281 30.00 8.27 -10.80
N LEU A 282 30.43 7.03 -11.00
CA LEU A 282 31.07 6.21 -9.97
C LEU A 282 32.39 6.87 -9.53
N PRO A 283 32.66 6.95 -8.21
CA PRO A 283 33.99 7.28 -7.71
C PRO A 283 35.07 6.32 -8.26
N PRO A 284 36.33 6.77 -8.44
CA PRO A 284 37.42 5.91 -8.92
C PRO A 284 37.67 4.67 -8.05
N ASP A 285 37.35 4.76 -6.75
CA ASP A 285 37.47 3.76 -5.71
C ASP A 285 36.12 3.08 -5.36
N ALA A 286 35.11 3.24 -6.23
CA ALA A 286 33.78 2.69 -5.99
C ALA A 286 33.81 1.16 -5.77
N PRO A 287 33.15 0.66 -4.72
CA PRO A 287 33.03 -0.76 -4.47
C PRO A 287 32.36 -1.53 -5.64
N SER A 288 32.73 -2.80 -5.82
CA SER A 288 32.20 -3.63 -6.90
C SER A 288 30.69 -3.80 -6.87
N TRP A 289 30.05 -3.67 -5.71
CA TRP A 289 28.60 -3.82 -5.55
C TRP A 289 27.79 -2.60 -6.01
N CYS A 290 28.41 -1.44 -6.28
CA CYS A 290 27.69 -0.20 -6.62
C CYS A 290 26.83 -0.32 -7.90
N GLN A 291 27.19 -1.22 -8.80
CA GLN A 291 26.45 -1.47 -10.04
C GLN A 291 25.61 -2.76 -9.99
N ALA A 292 25.56 -3.42 -8.82
CA ALA A 292 24.83 -4.67 -8.71
C ALA A 292 23.31 -4.41 -8.75
N PRO A 293 22.50 -5.36 -9.24
CA PRO A 293 21.05 -5.23 -9.16
C PRO A 293 20.54 -5.59 -7.77
N PHE A 294 19.46 -4.95 -7.33
CA PHE A 294 18.85 -5.17 -6.03
C PHE A 294 17.37 -4.84 -6.10
N ASP A 295 16.50 -5.73 -5.62
CA ASP A 295 15.06 -5.53 -5.64
C ASP A 295 14.51 -5.05 -4.27
N PRO A 296 14.12 -3.77 -4.12
CA PRO A 296 13.51 -3.30 -2.88
C PRO A 296 12.11 -3.88 -2.65
N GLU A 297 11.51 -4.46 -3.71
CA GLU A 297 10.20 -5.08 -3.70
C GLU A 297 10.23 -6.62 -3.59
N GLY A 298 11.40 -7.19 -3.28
CA GLY A 298 11.70 -8.62 -3.23
C GLY A 298 10.89 -9.46 -2.24
N LEU A 299 11.21 -10.76 -2.19
CA LEU A 299 10.44 -11.79 -1.50
C LEU A 299 10.51 -11.64 0.02
N LEU A 300 11.72 -11.55 0.58
CA LEU A 300 11.90 -11.51 2.04
C LEU A 300 11.35 -10.23 2.64
N SER A 301 11.61 -9.08 2.01
CA SER A 301 11.07 -7.79 2.44
C SER A 301 9.54 -7.70 2.27
N SER A 302 8.94 -8.49 1.37
CA SER A 302 7.48 -8.58 1.25
C SER A 302 6.80 -9.22 2.48
N VAL A 303 7.53 -9.96 3.32
CA VAL A 303 7.02 -10.47 4.61
C VAL A 303 6.58 -9.32 5.50
N MET A 304 7.38 -8.26 5.59
CA MET A 304 7.03 -7.10 6.41
C MET A 304 5.97 -6.22 5.74
N ALA A 305 5.85 -6.25 4.41
CA ALA A 305 4.71 -5.65 3.70
C ALA A 305 3.37 -6.30 4.07
N ILE A 306 3.35 -7.62 4.28
CA ILE A 306 2.18 -8.34 4.82
C ILE A 306 1.85 -7.82 6.22
N VAL A 307 2.87 -7.63 7.09
CA VAL A 307 2.68 -7.09 8.45
C VAL A 307 2.08 -5.69 8.42
N THR A 308 2.56 -4.78 7.56
CA THR A 308 1.95 -3.44 7.40
C THR A 308 0.48 -3.52 6.99
N CYS A 309 0.13 -4.46 6.10
CA CYS A 309 -1.25 -4.69 5.69
C CYS A 309 -2.10 -5.24 6.85
N LEU A 310 -1.57 -6.17 7.66
CA LEU A 310 -2.22 -6.68 8.87
C LEU A 310 -2.42 -5.58 9.92
N ILE A 311 -1.47 -4.65 10.10
CA ILE A 311 -1.66 -3.50 10.99
C ILE A 311 -2.83 -2.64 10.49
N GLY A 312 -2.88 -2.34 9.20
CA GLY A 312 -4.02 -1.63 8.59
C GLY A 312 -5.35 -2.37 8.79
N LEU A 313 -5.35 -3.70 8.73
CA LEU A 313 -6.52 -4.53 9.01
C LEU A 313 -7.05 -4.26 10.43
N GLN A 314 -6.19 -4.19 11.45
CA GLN A 314 -6.61 -3.88 12.82
C GLN A 314 -7.27 -2.50 12.93
N PHE A 315 -6.75 -1.50 12.21
CA PHE A 315 -7.36 -0.17 12.15
C PHE A 315 -8.75 -0.22 11.51
N GLY A 316 -8.93 -1.08 10.52
CA GLY A 316 -10.22 -1.34 9.89
C GLY A 316 -11.25 -1.99 10.82
N HIS A 317 -10.84 -2.85 11.76
CA HIS A 317 -11.79 -3.47 12.69
C HIS A 317 -12.38 -2.48 13.68
N ILE A 318 -11.62 -1.45 14.05
CA ILE A 318 -12.11 -0.35 14.89
C ILE A 318 -13.30 0.37 14.23
N ILE A 319 -13.30 0.51 12.90
CA ILE A 319 -14.43 1.09 12.15
C ILE A 319 -15.68 0.22 12.27
N VAL A 320 -15.49 -1.10 12.24
CA VAL A 320 -16.58 -2.09 12.21
C VAL A 320 -17.26 -2.21 13.56
N HIS A 321 -16.50 -2.19 14.66
CA HIS A 321 -17.02 -2.47 16.01
C HIS A 321 -17.34 -1.23 16.83
N PHE A 322 -16.58 -0.14 16.69
CA PHE A 322 -16.86 1.07 17.47
C PHE A 322 -17.79 1.98 16.67
N GLU A 323 -18.99 2.27 17.17
CA GLU A 323 -19.92 3.18 16.48
C GLU A 323 -19.55 4.65 16.70
N LYS A 324 -19.12 5.00 17.93
CA LYS A 324 -18.83 6.38 18.32
C LYS A 324 -17.48 6.87 17.77
N HIS A 325 -17.48 8.04 17.13
CA HIS A 325 -16.28 8.68 16.57
C HIS A 325 -15.14 8.82 17.58
N ARG A 326 -15.44 9.24 18.82
CA ARG A 326 -14.43 9.39 19.88
C ARG A 326 -13.73 8.06 20.20
N GLY A 327 -14.49 6.96 20.25
CA GLY A 327 -13.93 5.62 20.48
C GLY A 327 -12.98 5.20 19.37
N ARG A 328 -13.35 5.45 18.10
CA ARG A 328 -12.50 5.17 16.95
C ARG A 328 -11.18 5.92 17.00
N ILE A 329 -11.25 7.24 17.22
CA ILE A 329 -10.08 8.13 17.23
C ILE A 329 -9.10 7.72 18.35
N ILE A 330 -9.58 7.46 19.57
CA ILE A 330 -8.72 7.05 20.68
C ILE A 330 -8.03 5.71 20.37
N ASN A 331 -8.77 4.72 19.86
CA ASN A 331 -8.23 3.41 19.52
C ASN A 331 -7.30 3.43 18.30
N TRP A 332 -7.27 4.51 17.50
CA TRP A 332 -6.25 4.71 16.46
C TRP A 332 -5.04 5.48 16.96
N LEU A 333 -5.24 6.56 17.72
CA LEU A 333 -4.14 7.43 18.15
C LEU A 333 -3.19 6.73 19.11
N ILE A 334 -3.71 6.00 20.11
CA ILE A 334 -2.88 5.29 21.10
C ILE A 334 -1.89 4.32 20.43
N PRO A 335 -2.33 3.35 19.60
CA PRO A 335 -1.39 2.45 18.93
C PRO A 335 -0.51 3.17 17.91
N SER A 336 -1.00 4.22 17.23
CA SER A 336 -0.18 4.98 16.27
C SER A 336 1.02 5.65 16.94
N PHE A 337 0.81 6.36 18.06
CA PHE A 337 1.88 6.96 18.83
C PHE A 337 2.80 5.91 19.47
N SER A 338 2.24 4.80 19.93
CA SER A 338 3.03 3.70 20.50
C SER A 338 3.98 3.08 19.46
N MET A 339 3.49 2.82 18.24
CA MET A 339 4.32 2.29 17.15
C MET A 339 5.42 3.26 16.76
N LEU A 340 5.13 4.57 16.67
CA LEU A 340 6.16 5.59 16.39
C LEU A 340 7.23 5.65 17.49
N ALA A 341 6.83 5.61 18.76
CA ALA A 341 7.79 5.61 19.88
C ALA A 341 8.71 4.38 19.85
N VAL A 342 8.15 3.19 19.61
CA VAL A 342 8.93 1.95 19.48
C VAL A 342 9.83 2.00 18.25
N ALA A 343 9.36 2.53 17.13
CA ALA A 343 10.16 2.67 15.92
C ALA A 343 11.39 3.55 16.12
N LEU A 344 11.24 4.70 16.78
CA LEU A 344 12.33 5.61 17.11
C LEU A 344 13.31 4.98 18.12
N LEU A 345 12.79 4.25 19.11
CA LEU A 345 13.63 3.50 20.04
C LEU A 345 14.45 2.43 19.32
N MET A 346 13.84 1.69 18.40
CA MET A 346 14.54 0.67 17.61
C MET A 346 15.61 1.27 16.70
N ASP A 347 15.32 2.40 16.04
CA ASP A 347 16.33 3.11 15.24
C ASP A 347 17.52 3.57 16.09
N PHE A 348 17.24 4.07 17.29
CA PHE A 348 18.27 4.48 18.25
C PHE A 348 19.14 3.32 18.74
N VAL A 349 18.55 2.13 18.96
CA VAL A 349 19.26 0.91 19.41
C VAL A 349 20.04 0.22 18.28
N GLY A 350 19.91 0.70 17.03
CA GLY A 350 20.72 0.26 15.89
C GLY A 350 19.96 -0.50 14.81
N MET A 351 18.66 -0.78 14.99
CA MET A 351 17.81 -1.29 13.92
C MET A 351 17.34 -0.11 13.05
N ARG A 352 18.22 0.35 12.16
CA ARG A 352 17.96 1.52 11.33
C ARG A 352 16.69 1.40 10.50
N MET A 353 16.00 2.51 10.32
CA MET A 353 14.88 2.60 9.38
C MET A 353 15.41 2.45 7.95
N ASN A 354 15.07 1.34 7.30
CA ASN A 354 15.56 1.02 5.97
C ASN A 354 14.40 0.49 5.11
N LYS A 355 14.03 1.26 4.09
CA LYS A 355 12.95 0.92 3.16
C LYS A 355 13.30 -0.28 2.26
N PRO A 356 14.47 -0.34 1.59
CA PRO A 356 14.84 -1.49 0.75
C PRO A 356 14.78 -2.84 1.47
N LEU A 357 15.23 -2.89 2.73
CA LEU A 357 15.14 -4.08 3.57
C LEU A 357 13.73 -4.28 4.14
N TYR A 358 12.97 -3.18 4.30
CA TYR A 358 11.67 -3.13 4.96
C TYR A 358 11.78 -3.55 6.44
N THR A 359 12.66 -2.88 7.19
CA THR A 359 12.95 -3.22 8.59
C THR A 359 11.73 -3.06 9.50
N ILE A 360 11.76 -3.68 10.69
CA ILE A 360 10.69 -3.53 11.69
C ILE A 360 10.53 -2.08 12.12
N SER A 361 11.64 -1.38 12.39
CA SER A 361 11.61 0.05 12.73
C SER A 361 10.93 0.88 11.65
N TYR A 362 11.27 0.66 10.37
CA TYR A 362 10.60 1.30 9.23
C TYR A 362 9.09 0.96 9.16
N THR A 363 8.73 -0.31 9.33
CA THR A 363 7.34 -0.78 9.33
C THR A 363 6.52 -0.08 10.41
N LEU A 364 7.02 -0.04 11.65
CA LEU A 364 6.34 0.59 12.77
C LEU A 364 6.24 2.11 12.60
N ALA A 365 7.29 2.77 12.11
CA ALA A 365 7.29 4.21 11.91
C ALA A 365 6.24 4.61 10.85
N THR A 366 6.23 3.91 9.72
CA THR A 366 5.34 4.23 8.61
C THR A 366 3.90 3.81 8.89
N ALA A 367 3.66 2.69 9.58
CA ALA A 367 2.32 2.31 10.02
C ALA A 367 1.75 3.26 11.09
N GLY A 368 2.56 3.72 12.03
CA GLY A 368 2.16 4.72 13.01
C GLY A 368 1.83 6.07 12.36
N ALA A 369 2.65 6.53 11.42
CA ALA A 369 2.36 7.73 10.63
C ALA A 369 1.07 7.58 9.79
N ALA A 370 0.86 6.42 9.17
CA ALA A 370 -0.36 6.12 8.43
C ALA A 370 -1.60 6.18 9.33
N GLY A 371 -1.50 5.63 10.54
CA GLY A 371 -2.57 5.66 11.54
C GLY A 371 -2.93 7.07 12.00
N LEU A 372 -1.92 7.93 12.26
CA LEU A 372 -2.14 9.35 12.59
C LEU A 372 -2.79 10.11 11.43
N LEU A 373 -2.27 9.92 10.21
CA LEU A 373 -2.83 10.55 9.02
C LEU A 373 -4.28 10.12 8.77
N PHE A 374 -4.56 8.81 8.92
CA PHE A 374 -5.90 8.26 8.76
C PHE A 374 -6.87 8.83 9.81
N ALA A 375 -6.47 8.90 11.09
CA ALA A 375 -7.28 9.50 12.15
C ALA A 375 -7.55 11.00 11.89
N GLY A 376 -6.55 11.73 11.38
CA GLY A 376 -6.70 13.13 10.99
C GLY A 376 -7.70 13.31 9.84
N ILE A 377 -7.55 12.55 8.76
CA ILE A 377 -8.46 12.59 7.59
C ILE A 377 -9.87 12.18 8.00
N TYR A 378 -10.01 11.12 8.81
CA TYR A 378 -11.31 10.69 9.33
C TYR A 378 -12.00 11.80 10.12
N THR A 379 -11.27 12.46 11.01
CA THR A 379 -11.81 13.58 11.80
C THR A 379 -12.23 14.74 10.91
N LEU A 380 -11.40 15.11 9.93
CA LEU A 380 -11.70 16.20 9.00
C LEU A 380 -12.96 15.91 8.14
N VAL A 381 -13.02 14.71 7.55
CA VAL A 381 -13.99 14.39 6.50
C VAL A 381 -15.27 13.77 7.06
N ASP A 382 -15.15 12.79 7.95
CA ASP A 382 -16.29 12.00 8.44
C ASP A 382 -16.86 12.56 9.76
N VAL A 383 -16.10 13.33 10.55
CA VAL A 383 -16.61 13.97 11.78
C VAL A 383 -17.02 15.43 11.51
N TYR A 384 -16.11 16.25 10.99
CA TYR A 384 -16.41 17.67 10.72
C TYR A 384 -17.09 17.94 9.37
N GLY A 385 -17.19 16.93 8.50
CA GLY A 385 -17.94 17.05 7.24
C GLY A 385 -17.29 17.92 6.17
N PHE A 386 -15.96 18.15 6.21
CA PHE A 386 -15.22 18.93 5.20
C PHE A 386 -15.09 18.18 3.86
N ARG A 387 -16.21 17.85 3.21
CA ARG A 387 -16.23 17.04 1.99
C ARG A 387 -15.80 17.80 0.74
N ARG A 388 -16.25 19.05 0.57
CA ARG A 388 -15.98 19.88 -0.62
C ARG A 388 -14.49 19.99 -0.98
N PRO A 389 -13.56 20.35 -0.06
CA PRO A 389 -12.15 20.44 -0.41
C PRO A 389 -11.51 19.07 -0.71
N THR A 390 -12.09 17.98 -0.22
CA THR A 390 -11.53 16.63 -0.40
C THR A 390 -12.08 15.87 -1.62
N ILE A 391 -13.00 16.45 -2.41
CA ILE A 391 -13.62 15.79 -3.57
C ILE A 391 -12.56 15.29 -4.56
N THR A 392 -11.53 16.10 -4.83
CA THR A 392 -10.45 15.71 -5.75
C THR A 392 -9.69 14.50 -5.21
N MET A 393 -9.34 14.50 -3.92
CA MET A 393 -8.64 13.37 -3.28
C MET A 393 -9.53 12.13 -3.24
N GLU A 394 -10.82 12.28 -2.93
CA GLU A 394 -11.78 11.17 -2.97
C GLU A 394 -11.87 10.54 -4.37
N TRP A 395 -11.92 11.37 -5.42
CA TRP A 395 -11.93 10.91 -6.81
C TRP A 395 -10.63 10.18 -7.17
N MET A 396 -9.47 10.77 -6.86
CA MET A 396 -8.17 10.14 -7.07
C MET A 396 -8.08 8.79 -6.37
N GLY A 397 -8.60 8.71 -5.15
CA GLY A 397 -8.71 7.46 -4.41
C GLY A 397 -9.51 6.41 -5.16
N LYS A 398 -10.75 6.73 -5.56
CA LYS A 398 -11.63 5.80 -6.30
C LYS A 398 -10.98 5.26 -7.58
N HIS A 399 -10.12 6.06 -8.22
CA HIS A 399 -9.43 5.73 -9.47
C HIS A 399 -7.93 5.40 -9.30
N ALA A 400 -7.47 5.11 -8.08
CA ALA A 400 -6.04 4.97 -7.77
C ALA A 400 -5.26 4.02 -8.69
N LEU A 401 -5.82 2.83 -8.99
CA LEU A 401 -5.15 1.87 -9.88
C LEU A 401 -5.01 2.40 -11.30
N MET A 402 -6.03 3.08 -11.83
CA MET A 402 -5.97 3.67 -13.17
C MET A 402 -4.92 4.78 -13.23
N ILE A 403 -4.86 5.64 -12.20
CA ILE A 403 -3.87 6.71 -12.12
C ILE A 403 -2.45 6.12 -12.01
N TYR A 404 -2.27 5.08 -11.20
CA TYR A 404 -1.01 4.35 -11.10
C TYR A 404 -0.53 3.81 -12.46
N VAL A 405 -1.42 3.16 -13.19
CA VAL A 405 -1.14 2.60 -14.51
C VAL A 405 -0.78 3.70 -15.52
N LEU A 406 -1.54 4.80 -15.55
CA LEU A 406 -1.35 5.85 -16.53
C LEU A 406 -0.14 6.73 -16.24
N VAL A 407 0.02 7.17 -14.99
CA VAL A 407 1.02 8.17 -14.60
C VAL A 407 2.31 7.49 -14.14
N ALA A 408 2.26 6.70 -13.06
CA ALA A 408 3.46 6.13 -12.45
C ALA A 408 4.18 5.10 -13.34
N CYS A 409 3.44 4.36 -14.17
CA CYS A 409 4.06 3.46 -15.15
C CYS A 409 4.48 4.18 -16.46
N ASN A 410 4.47 5.52 -16.48
CA ASN A 410 4.84 6.37 -17.62
C ASN A 410 4.04 6.14 -18.91
N ILE A 411 2.90 5.43 -18.87
CA ILE A 411 2.09 5.12 -20.06
C ILE A 411 1.54 6.41 -20.70
N LEU A 412 0.99 7.32 -19.89
CA LEU A 412 0.47 8.59 -20.36
C LEU A 412 1.58 9.53 -20.87
N PRO A 413 2.70 9.74 -20.14
CA PRO A 413 3.85 10.46 -20.67
C PRO A 413 4.37 9.90 -22.00
N MET A 414 4.52 8.58 -22.13
CA MET A 414 4.95 7.95 -23.38
C MET A 414 3.95 8.16 -24.51
N PHE A 415 2.65 8.02 -24.23
CA PHE A 415 1.60 8.27 -25.22
C PHE A 415 1.62 9.72 -25.73
N ILE A 416 1.71 10.70 -24.82
CA ILE A 416 1.75 12.13 -25.19
C ILE A 416 3.04 12.46 -25.96
N ARG A 417 4.21 11.95 -25.53
CA ARG A 417 5.49 12.14 -26.25
C ARG A 417 5.49 11.49 -27.63
N GLY A 418 4.70 10.42 -27.82
CA GLY A 418 4.50 9.78 -29.12
C GLY A 418 3.92 10.72 -30.19
N PHE A 419 3.22 11.79 -29.78
CA PHE A 419 2.77 12.85 -30.70
C PHE A 419 3.85 13.93 -30.80
N TYR A 420 4.59 13.92 -31.91
CA TYR A 420 5.63 14.91 -32.21
C TYR A 420 5.43 15.52 -33.60
N TRP A 421 5.90 16.76 -33.77
CA TRP A 421 5.81 17.46 -35.05
C TRP A 421 7.15 17.44 -35.79
N ARG A 422 7.22 16.63 -36.86
CA ARG A 422 8.37 16.42 -37.77
C ARG A 422 9.60 15.79 -37.11
N ASP A 423 10.00 16.26 -35.94
CA ASP A 423 11.16 15.81 -35.17
C ASP A 423 10.69 15.26 -33.81
N PRO A 424 11.13 14.06 -33.37
CA PRO A 424 10.83 13.51 -32.05
C PRO A 424 11.18 14.43 -30.88
N ASN A 425 12.13 15.35 -31.06
CA ASN A 425 12.49 16.38 -30.08
C ASN A 425 11.46 17.52 -29.98
N ASN A 426 10.51 17.61 -30.91
CA ASN A 426 9.40 18.56 -30.94
C ASN A 426 8.09 17.85 -30.54
N SER A 427 8.12 17.17 -29.40
CA SER A 427 6.93 16.55 -28.82
C SER A 427 5.93 17.59 -28.30
N LEU A 428 4.65 17.20 -28.23
CA LEU A 428 3.57 18.05 -27.70
C LEU A 428 3.87 18.60 -26.29
N LEU A 429 4.60 17.83 -25.47
CA LEU A 429 5.03 18.19 -24.12
C LEU A 429 5.97 19.40 -24.10
N LYS A 430 6.89 19.50 -25.07
CA LYS A 430 7.79 20.66 -25.22
C LYS A 430 7.02 21.92 -25.61
N PHE A 431 5.98 21.79 -26.42
CA PHE A 431 5.09 22.91 -26.78
C PHE A 431 4.27 23.45 -25.61
N ILE A 432 3.95 22.59 -24.64
CA ILE A 432 3.22 22.96 -23.41
C ILE A 432 4.20 23.46 -22.31
N GLY A 433 5.50 23.55 -22.60
CA GLY A 433 6.52 24.03 -21.65
C GLY A 433 6.93 23.01 -20.60
N VAL A 434 6.58 21.73 -20.78
CA VAL A 434 6.92 20.62 -19.90
C VAL A 434 7.94 19.74 -20.63
N GLY A 435 9.21 20.12 -20.64
CA GLY A 435 10.25 19.29 -21.24
C GLY A 435 11.68 19.76 -20.99
N VAL A 436 12.48 18.90 -20.37
CA VAL A 436 13.94 18.78 -20.57
C VAL A 436 14.17 17.64 -21.55
#